data_AF-A0A0F8V8T3-F1
#
_entry.id   AF-A0A0F8V8T3-F1
#
_cell.length_a   1.000
_cell.length_b   1.000
_cell.length_c   1.000
_cell.angle_alpha   90.00
_cell.angle_beta   90.00
_cell.angle_gamma   90.00
#
_symmetry.space_group_name_H-M   'P 1'
#
loop_
_entity.id
_entity.type
_entity.pdbx_description
1 polymer ?
#
loop_
_entity_poly.entity_id
_entity_poly.type
_entity_poly.pdbx_seq_one_letter_code
_entity_poly.pdbx_strand_id
1 'polypeptide(L)'
;MSILGLFQTNGIYLERFSKNQIFDILKFRAERGLRKNVITDKIIEEIAEIAFTVGDIRYGINLLWKSAKISESKELSYISSECIKEADGKIINSKIQEY
;
A
#
# COMPACT_ATOMS: atom_id res chain seq x y z
N MET A 1 6.51 -48.52 -8.10
CA MET A 1 7.06 -47.29 -8.71
C MET A 1 6.33 -46.11 -8.08
N SER A 2 7.03 -45.33 -7.25
CA SER A 2 6.42 -44.32 -6.38
C SER A 2 6.19 -42.99 -7.11
N ILE A 3 4.96 -42.50 -7.05
CA ILE A 3 4.47 -41.17 -7.51
C ILE A 3 5.15 -39.95 -6.85
N LEU A 4 6.09 -40.17 -5.93
CA LEU A 4 6.72 -39.12 -5.12
C LEU A 4 7.69 -38.22 -5.93
N GLY A 5 8.09 -38.64 -7.13
CA GLY A 5 9.08 -37.94 -7.96
C GLY A 5 8.55 -36.82 -8.85
N LEU A 6 7.25 -36.49 -8.84
CA LEU A 6 6.66 -35.50 -9.77
C LEU A 6 6.46 -34.10 -9.20
N PHE A 7 6.87 -33.82 -7.96
CA PHE A 7 6.92 -32.43 -7.47
C PHE A 7 8.34 -31.91 -7.59
N GLN A 8 8.63 -31.24 -8.71
CA GLN A 8 9.80 -30.37 -8.80
C GLN A 8 9.58 -29.20 -7.84
N THR A 9 10.29 -29.20 -6.70
CA THR A 9 10.26 -28.09 -5.74
C THR A 9 11.12 -26.94 -6.23
N ASN A 10 10.79 -26.38 -7.40
CA ASN A 10 11.33 -25.11 -7.86
C ASN A 10 10.57 -23.99 -7.14
N GLY A 11 10.88 -23.81 -5.86
CA GLY A 11 10.31 -22.72 -5.06
C GLY A 11 10.82 -21.38 -5.56
N ILE A 12 9.90 -20.49 -5.93
CA ILE A 12 10.24 -19.09 -6.24
C ILE A 12 10.19 -18.31 -4.92
N TYR A 13 11.33 -17.80 -4.47
CA TYR A 13 11.38 -16.91 -3.32
C TYR A 13 11.11 -15.47 -3.76
N LEU A 14 10.03 -14.88 -3.27
CA LEU A 14 9.81 -13.45 -3.42
C LEU A 14 10.45 -12.74 -2.22
N GLU A 15 11.52 -12.00 -2.51
CA GLU A 15 12.13 -11.11 -1.52
C GLU A 15 11.19 -9.96 -1.16
N ARG A 16 11.42 -9.37 0.02
CA ARG A 16 10.70 -8.16 0.41
C ARG A 16 11.07 -7.03 -0.55
N PHE A 17 10.06 -6.27 -0.95
CA PHE A 17 10.27 -5.10 -1.78
C PHE A 17 11.17 -4.08 -1.05
N SER A 18 12.14 -3.53 -1.78
CA SER A 18 12.87 -2.36 -1.29
C SER A 18 11.96 -1.13 -1.23
N LYS A 19 12.32 -0.13 -0.41
CA LYS A 19 11.56 1.12 -0.31
C LYS A 19 11.33 1.78 -1.68
N ASN A 20 12.33 1.77 -2.56
CA ASN A 20 12.23 2.30 -3.93
C ASN A 20 11.22 1.53 -4.78
N GLN A 21 11.23 0.19 -4.72
CA GLN A 21 10.24 -0.62 -5.43
C GLN A 21 8.82 -0.37 -4.92
N ILE A 22 8.65 -0.23 -3.60
CA ILE A 22 7.37 0.12 -2.98
C ILE A 22 6.89 1.47 -3.50
N PHE A 23 7.77 2.47 -3.52
CA PHE A 23 7.46 3.79 -4.07
C PHE A 23 7.02 3.73 -5.53
N ASP A 24 7.76 3.02 -6.39
CA ASP A 24 7.43 2.89 -7.81
C ASP A 24 6.09 2.19 -8.03
N ILE A 25 5.81 1.13 -7.26
CA ILE A 25 4.53 0.43 -7.30
C ILE A 25 3.39 1.37 -6.89
N LEU A 26 3.54 2.10 -5.78
CA LEU A 26 2.53 3.03 -5.29
C LEU A 26 2.31 4.18 -6.27
N LYS A 27 3.38 4.74 -6.85
CA LYS A 27 3.31 5.78 -7.87
C LYS A 27 2.56 5.32 -9.10
N PHE A 28 2.92 4.15 -9.63
CA PHE A 28 2.23 3.56 -10.78
C PHE A 28 0.73 3.35 -10.51
N ARG A 29 0.37 2.93 -9.28
CA ARG A 29 -1.04 2.77 -8.88
C ARG A 29 -1.75 4.11 -8.72
N ALA A 30 -1.08 5.10 -8.14
CA ALA A 30 -1.61 6.45 -7.97
C ALA A 30 -1.89 7.11 -9.32
N GLU A 31 -0.97 7.02 -10.28
CA GLU A 31 -1.15 7.60 -11.62
C GLU A 31 -2.32 7.00 -12.40
N ARG A 32 -2.63 5.71 -12.17
CA ARG A 32 -3.76 5.03 -12.83
C ARG A 32 -5.08 5.15 -12.08
N GLY A 33 -5.03 5.32 -10.76
CA GLY A 33 -6.19 5.30 -9.88
C GLY A 33 -6.67 6.67 -9.40
N LEU A 34 -5.83 7.70 -9.45
CA LEU A 34 -6.13 9.04 -8.97
C LEU A 34 -6.14 10.05 -10.11
N ARG A 35 -6.85 11.16 -9.90
CA ARG A 35 -6.81 12.31 -10.83
C ARG A 35 -5.43 12.98 -10.76
N LYS A 36 -5.02 13.58 -11.88
CA LYS A 36 -3.79 14.39 -11.96
C LYS A 36 -3.81 15.50 -10.90
N ASN A 37 -2.66 15.81 -10.31
CA ASN A 37 -2.44 16.82 -9.27
C ASN A 37 -3.11 16.56 -7.90
N VAL A 38 -3.73 15.40 -7.67
CA VAL A 38 -4.33 15.07 -6.36
C VAL A 38 -3.28 14.59 -5.35
N ILE A 39 -2.15 14.06 -5.85
CA ILE A 39 -1.09 13.50 -5.01
C ILE A 39 0.27 14.04 -5.45
N THR A 40 1.14 14.29 -4.48
CA THR A 40 2.53 14.70 -4.68
C THR A 40 3.47 13.54 -4.36
N ASP A 41 4.64 13.48 -5.00
CA ASP A 41 5.65 12.44 -4.76
C ASP A 41 6.00 12.30 -3.26
N LYS A 42 6.05 13.42 -2.52
CA LYS A 42 6.30 13.44 -1.07
C LYS A 42 5.27 12.61 -0.27
N ILE A 43 4.00 12.65 -0.67
CA ILE A 43 2.93 11.88 0.00
C ILE A 43 3.07 10.39 -0.31
N ILE A 44 3.45 10.05 -1.54
CA ILE A 44 3.71 8.66 -1.95
C ILE A 44 4.89 8.10 -1.16
N GLU A 45 5.94 8.90 -0.95
CA GLU A 45 7.10 8.52 -0.15
C GLU A 45 6.76 8.27 1.32
N GLU A 46 5.88 9.10 1.90
CA GLU A 46 5.38 8.91 3.27
C GLU A 46 4.61 7.58 3.40
N ILE A 47 3.75 7.25 2.44
CA ILE A 47 3.02 5.97 2.40
C ILE A 47 3.98 4.80 2.19
N ALA A 48 5.01 4.98 1.36
CA ALA A 48 6.02 3.95 1.09
C ALA A 48 6.84 3.61 2.34
N GLU A 49 7.19 4.61 3.16
CA GLU A 49 7.88 4.41 4.44
C GLU A 49 7.05 3.56 5.41
N ILE A 50 5.77 3.88 5.54
CA ILE A 50 4.84 3.13 6.40
C ILE A 50 4.70 1.70 5.89
N ALA A 51 4.50 1.52 4.58
CA ALA A 51 4.37 0.20 3.97
C ALA A 51 5.65 -0.65 4.11
N PHE A 52 6.83 -0.01 4.02
CA PHE A 52 8.11 -0.66 4.24
C PHE A 52 8.27 -1.12 5.69
N THR A 53 7.88 -0.29 6.65
CA THR A 53 7.90 -0.62 8.09
C THR A 53 7.00 -1.80 8.41
N VAL A 54 5.80 -1.85 7.82
CA VAL A 54 4.87 -2.98 7.95
C VAL A 54 5.40 -4.23 7.21
N GLY A 55 6.13 -4.03 6.11
CA GLY A 55 6.67 -5.10 5.28
C GLY A 55 5.64 -5.72 4.32
N ASP A 56 4.50 -5.05 4.10
CA ASP A 56 3.44 -5.51 3.20
C ASP A 56 3.02 -4.39 2.24
N ILE A 57 3.30 -4.57 0.95
CA ILE A 57 2.88 -3.63 -0.10
C ILE A 57 1.36 -3.51 -0.21
N ARG A 58 0.61 -4.58 0.13
CA ARG A 58 -0.86 -4.55 0.12
C ARG A 58 -1.38 -3.59 1.18
N TYR A 59 -0.69 -3.47 2.30
CA TYR A 59 -0.98 -2.46 3.32
C TYR A 59 -0.82 -1.06 2.73
N GLY A 60 0.32 -0.78 2.07
CA GLY A 60 0.57 0.52 1.43
C GLY A 60 -0.48 0.91 0.39
N ILE A 61 -0.90 -0.04 -0.46
CA ILE A 61 -1.95 0.20 -1.47
C ILE A 61 -3.30 0.48 -0.79
N ASN A 62 -3.64 -0.26 0.27
CA ASN A 62 -4.87 -0.03 1.02
C ASN A 62 -4.86 1.32 1.73
N LEU A 63 -3.70 1.70 2.30
CA LEU A 63 -3.49 2.99 2.92
C LEU A 63 -3.70 4.12 1.91
N LEU A 64 -3.06 4.04 0.74
CA LEU A 64 -3.25 4.99 -0.37
C LEU A 64 -4.73 5.16 -0.75
N TRP A 65 -5.44 4.05 -0.91
CA TRP A 65 -6.86 4.07 -1.28
C TRP A 65 -7.74 4.69 -0.19
N LYS A 66 -7.53 4.33 1.08
CA LYS A 66 -8.28 4.91 2.20
C LYS A 66 -7.98 6.41 2.37
N SER A 67 -6.72 6.83 2.23
CA SER A 67 -6.36 8.25 2.27
C SER A 67 -7.04 9.05 1.16
N ALA A 68 -7.12 8.49 -0.05
CA ALA A 68 -7.87 9.11 -1.15
C ALA A 68 -9.37 9.22 -0.83
N LYS A 69 -9.97 8.19 -0.24
CA LYS A 69 -11.38 8.22 0.19
C LYS A 69 -11.66 9.24 1.28
N ILE A 70 -10.76 9.38 2.26
CA ILE A 70 -10.89 10.40 3.32
C ILE A 70 -10.74 11.80 2.74
N SER A 71 -9.81 12.01 1.79
CA SER A 71 -9.69 13.27 1.07
C SER A 71 -10.98 13.64 0.33
N GLU A 72 -11.61 12.66 -0.32
CA GLU A 72 -12.90 12.84 -1.00
C GLU A 72 -14.01 13.20 -0.01
N SER A 73 -14.11 12.50 1.14
CA SER A 73 -15.10 12.81 2.18
C SER A 73 -14.89 14.18 2.84
N LYS A 74 -13.66 14.71 2.83
CA LYS A 74 -13.32 16.05 3.33
C LYS A 74 -13.41 17.14 2.26
N GLU A 75 -13.85 16.80 1.05
CA GLU A 75 -13.90 17.71 -0.11
C GLU A 75 -12.54 18.35 -0.44
N LEU A 76 -11.44 17.68 -0.10
CA LEU A 76 -10.10 18.15 -0.36
C LEU A 76 -9.71 17.85 -1.81
N SER A 77 -9.12 18.84 -2.47
CA SER A 77 -8.59 18.70 -3.84
C SER A 77 -7.27 17.93 -3.91
N TYR A 78 -6.62 17.71 -2.76
CA TYR A 78 -5.34 17.01 -2.65
C TYR A 78 -5.29 16.14 -1.39
N ILE A 79 -4.51 15.05 -1.46
CA ILE A 79 -4.27 14.18 -0.31
C ILE A 79 -3.23 14.83 0.60
N SER A 80 -3.63 15.15 1.83
CA SER A 80 -2.74 15.67 2.88
C SER A 80 -2.19 14.54 3.76
N SER A 81 -1.04 14.76 4.42
CA SER A 81 -0.47 13.81 5.41
C SER A 81 -1.44 13.50 6.55
N GLU A 82 -2.37 14.41 6.84
CA GLU A 82 -3.40 14.22 7.85
C GLU A 82 -4.42 13.14 7.44
N CYS A 83 -4.74 13.04 6.15
CA CYS A 83 -5.56 11.95 5.61
C CYS A 83 -4.85 10.60 5.71
N ILE A 84 -3.52 10.57 5.66
CA ILE A 84 -2.72 9.35 5.83
C ILE A 84 -2.80 8.87 7.26
N LYS A 85 -2.58 9.76 8.24
CA LYS A 85 -2.67 9.43 9.67
C LYS A 85 -4.06 8.92 10.05
N GLU A 86 -5.11 9.55 9.54
CA GLU A 86 -6.49 9.09 9.77
C GLU A 86 -6.76 7.73 9.11
N ALA A 87 -6.25 7.52 7.90
CA ALA A 87 -6.37 6.23 7.21
C ALA A 87 -5.65 5.11 7.97
N ASP A 88 -4.43 5.37 8.45
CA ASP A 88 -3.62 4.42 9.21
C ASP A 88 -4.34 3.98 10.50
N GLY A 89 -4.85 4.94 11.27
CA GLY A 89 -5.67 4.67 12.46
C GLY A 89 -6.93 3.86 12.15
N LYS A 90 -7.62 4.16 11.04
CA LYS A 90 -8.79 3.38 10.61
C LYS A 90 -8.45 1.95 10.20
N ILE A 91 -7.29 1.72 9.56
CA ILE A 91 -6.86 0.37 9.19
C ILE A 91 -6.54 -0.45 10.43
N ILE A 92 -5.80 0.13 11.37
CA ILE A 92 -5.45 -0.52 12.64
C ILE A 92 -6.72 -0.87 13.41
N ASN A 93 -7.66 0.06 13.55
CA ASN A 93 -8.92 -0.18 14.26
C ASN A 93 -9.74 -1.30 13.60
N SER A 94 -9.82 -1.33 12.25
CA SER A 94 -10.51 -2.42 11.55
C SER A 94 -9.87 -3.79 11.81
N LYS A 95 -8.55 -3.84 12.00
CA LYS A 95 -7.83 -5.08 12.26
C LYS A 95 -7.98 -5.56 13.70
N ILE A 96 -8.26 -4.66 14.63
CA ILE A 96 -8.54 -4.98 16.04
C ILE A 96 -9.96 -5.51 16.21
N GLN A 97 -10.93 -5.07 15.41
CA GLN A 97 -12.32 -5.56 15.47
C GLN A 97 -12.54 -6.96 14.87
N GLU A 98 -11.56 -7.51 14.15
CA GLU A 98 -11.62 -8.88 13.61
C GLU A 98 -11.12 -9.95 14.61
N TYR A 99 -10.77 -9.55 15.85
CA TYR A 99 -10.39 -10.42 16.97
C TYR A 99 -11.40 -10.31 18.12
#